data_AF-A0A7S2FFP4-F1
#
_entry.id   AF-A0A7S2FFP4-F1
#
_cell.length_a   1.000
_cell.length_b   1.000
_cell.length_c   1.000
_cell.angle_alpha   90.00
_cell.angle_beta   90.00
_cell.angle_gamma   90.00
#
_symmetry.space_group_name_H-M   'P 1'
#
loop_
_entity.id
_entity.type
_entity.pdbx_description
1 polymer ?
#
loop_
_entity_poly.entity_id
_entity_poly.type
_entity_poly.pdbx_seq_one_letter_code
_entity_poly.pdbx_strand_id
1 'polypeptide(L)'
;GRDQPIYPLIARHWRVPLVSFHDAVCSPPIDQRHVHLNWNAGCGALDAAGAKCKVHPGPHTHDVFARLVAHTLVATALLPATHPAVAAAAAASATIPTLQPEFEVRSFELCTGGRELTDLNFGCDLARISCKNPEPKRFRPVANSGWVAGHDRPGKPGWLANNSGVRASGGMPRISFEIRASVQHGVLLLERLRSYDQSMGRVRVWLDGDSGRAIEVDGRWSSHSSQLETAMLPVRELCGNTCRKAQAAAASVPQTRVVHIELHARQEAKGLATVPGPSALRDRFKVSRLRSCENVTTSDQRSLEGTGMRA
;
A
#
# COMPACT_ATOMS: atom_id res chain seq x y z
N GLY A 1 -7.86 -10.12 -24.96
CA GLY A 1 -6.73 -9.19 -24.73
C GLY A 1 -6.97 -8.27 -23.54
N ARG A 2 -7.27 -8.80 -22.34
CA ARG A 2 -7.40 -8.03 -21.09
C ARG A 2 -6.39 -8.43 -20.01
N ASP A 3 -5.54 -9.43 -20.28
CA ASP A 3 -4.60 -9.99 -19.31
C ASP A 3 -3.14 -9.72 -19.68
N GLN A 4 -2.85 -8.56 -20.28
CA GLN A 4 -1.45 -8.18 -20.40
C GLN A 4 -0.93 -7.81 -19.01
N PRO A 5 0.20 -8.41 -18.57
CA PRO A 5 0.80 -8.05 -17.29
C PRO A 5 1.13 -6.55 -17.29
N ILE A 6 0.81 -5.92 -16.17
CA ILE A 6 0.83 -4.47 -16.02
C ILE A 6 2.25 -3.89 -15.98
N TYR A 7 3.20 -4.67 -15.44
CA TYR A 7 4.57 -4.23 -15.21
C TYR A 7 5.38 -4.01 -16.51
N PRO A 8 5.29 -4.86 -17.55
CA PRO A 8 5.88 -4.56 -18.87
C PRO A 8 5.44 -3.23 -19.47
N LEU A 9 4.17 -2.85 -19.32
CA LEU A 9 3.67 -1.58 -19.83
C LEU A 9 4.29 -0.39 -19.09
N ILE A 10 4.38 -0.47 -17.75
CA ILE A 10 5.00 0.56 -16.90
C ILE A 10 6.50 0.67 -17.18
N ALA A 11 7.21 -0.46 -17.23
CA ALA A 11 8.65 -0.48 -17.49
C ALA A 11 8.99 0.11 -18.87
N ARG A 12 8.19 -0.21 -19.90
CA ARG A 12 8.33 0.39 -21.24
C ARG A 12 8.07 1.89 -21.23
N HIS A 13 7.04 2.35 -20.51
CA HIS A 13 6.71 3.77 -20.40
C HIS A 13 7.87 4.58 -19.81
N TRP A 14 8.47 4.09 -18.72
CA TRP A 14 9.57 4.75 -18.02
C TRP A 14 10.97 4.36 -18.51
N ARG A 15 11.08 3.55 -19.56
CA ARG A 15 12.35 3.03 -20.10
C ARG A 15 13.22 2.33 -19.05
N VAL A 16 12.58 1.65 -18.11
CA VAL A 16 13.27 0.85 -17.09
C VAL A 16 13.50 -0.55 -17.66
N PRO A 17 14.74 -1.06 -17.68
CA PRO A 17 15.00 -2.46 -18.03
C PRO A 17 14.18 -3.40 -17.14
N LEU A 18 13.42 -4.29 -17.75
CA LEU A 18 12.59 -5.26 -17.04
C LEU A 18 13.07 -6.68 -17.30
N VAL A 19 13.30 -7.42 -16.22
CA VAL A 19 13.52 -8.87 -16.27
C VAL A 19 12.24 -9.54 -15.79
N SER A 20 11.55 -10.22 -16.70
CA SER A 20 10.38 -11.04 -16.36
C SER A 20 10.84 -12.49 -16.22
N PHE A 21 10.85 -12.99 -14.98
CA PHE A 21 11.16 -14.39 -14.73
C PHE A 21 10.13 -15.32 -15.38
N HIS A 22 8.86 -14.90 -15.41
CA HIS A 22 7.81 -15.63 -16.10
C HIS A 22 8.15 -15.81 -17.58
N ASP A 23 8.55 -14.75 -18.26
CA ASP A 23 8.88 -14.84 -19.69
C ASP A 23 10.15 -15.67 -19.89
N ALA A 24 11.17 -15.50 -19.05
CA ALA A 24 12.42 -16.26 -19.18
C ALA A 24 12.25 -17.78 -19.00
N VAL A 25 11.36 -18.19 -18.10
CA VAL A 25 11.14 -19.61 -17.78
C VAL A 25 10.04 -20.22 -18.64
N CYS A 26 9.03 -19.44 -19.04
CA CYS A 26 7.88 -19.94 -19.79
C CYS A 26 7.95 -19.66 -21.31
N SER A 27 9.01 -19.02 -21.82
CA SER A 27 9.17 -18.79 -23.27
C SER A 27 9.47 -20.08 -24.04
N PRO A 28 8.77 -20.36 -25.15
CA PRO A 28 9.21 -21.34 -26.13
C PRO A 28 10.61 -20.99 -26.66
N PRO A 29 11.48 -21.96 -26.99
CA PRO A 29 11.22 -23.39 -27.18
C PRO A 29 11.68 -24.25 -25.99
N ILE A 30 11.75 -23.70 -24.78
CA ILE A 30 12.19 -24.47 -23.60
C ILE A 30 11.27 -25.70 -23.46
N ASP A 31 11.85 -26.91 -23.49
CA ASP A 31 11.08 -28.15 -23.31
C ASP A 31 10.30 -28.04 -22.00
N GLN A 32 8.98 -27.88 -22.16
CA GLN A 32 8.07 -27.64 -21.05
C GLN A 32 8.15 -28.77 -20.01
N ARG A 33 8.68 -29.96 -20.35
CA ARG A 33 8.93 -31.03 -19.38
C ARG A 33 9.91 -30.62 -18.28
N HIS A 34 10.94 -29.85 -18.57
CA HIS A 34 11.92 -29.41 -17.56
C HIS A 34 11.38 -28.27 -16.68
N VAL A 35 10.46 -27.48 -17.23
CA VAL A 35 9.76 -26.41 -16.51
C VAL A 35 8.63 -26.99 -15.67
N HIS A 36 7.83 -27.93 -16.17
CA HIS A 36 6.74 -28.57 -15.42
C HIS A 36 7.20 -29.48 -14.29
N LEU A 37 8.39 -30.10 -14.40
CA LEU A 37 8.98 -30.85 -13.29
C LEU A 37 9.35 -29.96 -12.10
N ASN A 38 9.43 -28.65 -12.33
CA ASN A 38 10.02 -27.69 -11.42
C ASN A 38 9.09 -26.51 -11.09
N TRP A 39 8.11 -26.17 -11.92
CA TRP A 39 7.26 -25.00 -11.80
C TRP A 39 5.81 -25.38 -12.09
N ASN A 40 5.04 -25.56 -11.03
CA ASN A 40 3.59 -25.63 -11.15
C ASN A 40 3.03 -24.20 -11.21
N ALA A 41 2.73 -23.76 -12.43
CA ALA A 41 2.01 -22.52 -12.71
C ALA A 41 0.62 -22.60 -12.03
N GLY A 42 0.51 -21.96 -10.88
CA GLY A 42 -0.61 -22.08 -9.95
C GLY A 42 -0.17 -21.91 -8.50
N CYS A 43 1.10 -22.25 -8.19
CA CYS A 43 1.60 -22.25 -6.81
C CYS A 43 3.00 -21.66 -6.58
N GLY A 44 3.74 -21.26 -7.63
CA GLY A 44 5.01 -20.52 -7.48
C GLY A 44 6.13 -21.26 -6.72
N ALA A 45 5.98 -22.57 -6.48
CA ALA A 45 6.98 -23.39 -5.82
C ALA A 45 7.82 -24.12 -6.87
N LEU A 46 9.11 -23.84 -6.83
CA LEU A 46 10.17 -24.75 -7.26
C LEU A 46 10.61 -25.46 -5.99
N ASP A 47 10.22 -26.73 -5.87
CA ASP A 47 10.94 -27.83 -5.22
C ASP A 47 9.96 -28.92 -4.75
N ALA A 48 10.15 -30.11 -5.34
CA ALA A 48 9.59 -31.43 -5.01
C ALA A 48 8.09 -31.71 -5.30
N ALA A 49 7.87 -32.82 -6.01
CA ALA A 49 6.56 -33.49 -6.08
C ALA A 49 6.04 -33.79 -4.66
N GLY A 50 4.83 -33.32 -4.34
CA GLY A 50 4.20 -33.49 -3.02
C GLY A 50 4.30 -32.29 -2.08
N ALA A 51 4.97 -31.19 -2.46
CA ALA A 51 5.00 -29.97 -1.64
C ALA A 51 3.66 -29.22 -1.71
N LYS A 52 3.07 -28.92 -0.53
CA LYS A 52 1.94 -27.99 -0.39
C LYS A 52 2.38 -26.61 -0.90
N CYS A 53 1.59 -26.00 -1.79
CA CYS A 53 1.88 -24.75 -2.49
C CYS A 53 2.59 -23.69 -1.63
N LYS A 54 3.89 -23.49 -1.87
CA LYS A 54 4.68 -22.39 -1.30
C LYS A 54 4.96 -21.38 -2.40
N VAL A 55 4.35 -20.21 -2.30
CA VAL A 55 4.53 -19.10 -3.25
C VAL A 55 5.96 -18.52 -3.22
N HIS A 56 6.79 -18.94 -2.26
CA HIS A 56 8.16 -18.50 -2.11
C HIS A 56 9.11 -19.47 -2.79
N PRO A 57 10.01 -18.98 -3.66
CA PRO A 57 11.02 -19.80 -4.31
C PRO A 57 11.90 -20.54 -3.30
N GLY A 58 12.27 -21.79 -3.63
CA GLY A 58 13.30 -22.52 -2.92
C GLY A 58 14.71 -21.95 -3.20
N PRO A 59 15.73 -22.40 -2.45
CA PRO A 59 17.11 -21.94 -2.67
C PRO A 59 17.61 -22.12 -4.11
N HIS A 60 17.22 -23.22 -4.77
CA HIS A 60 17.62 -23.46 -6.16
C HIS A 60 17.01 -22.45 -7.13
N THR A 61 15.72 -22.13 -6.96
CA THR A 61 15.06 -21.08 -7.76
C THR A 61 15.71 -19.73 -7.58
N HIS A 62 16.13 -19.40 -6.36
CA HIS A 62 16.84 -18.16 -6.07
C HIS A 62 18.15 -18.08 -6.86
N ASP A 63 18.91 -19.17 -6.97
CA ASP A 63 20.12 -19.21 -7.82
C ASP A 63 19.80 -18.99 -9.30
N VAL A 64 18.78 -19.68 -9.83
CA VAL A 64 18.33 -19.50 -11.22
C VAL A 64 17.89 -18.05 -11.47
N PHE A 65 17.11 -17.46 -10.56
CA PHE A 65 16.68 -16.06 -10.65
C PHE A 65 17.88 -15.10 -10.61
N ALA A 66 18.83 -15.32 -9.70
CA ALA A 66 20.03 -14.49 -9.59
C ALA A 66 20.88 -14.54 -10.86
N ARG A 67 21.06 -15.72 -11.45
CA ARG A 67 21.78 -15.89 -12.73
C ARG A 67 21.07 -15.18 -13.87
N LEU A 68 19.75 -15.31 -13.98
CA LEU A 68 18.97 -14.63 -15.01
C LEU A 68 19.14 -13.09 -14.92
N VAL A 69 19.03 -12.55 -13.71
CA VAL A 69 19.26 -11.11 -13.47
C VAL A 69 20.68 -10.72 -13.84
N ALA A 70 21.70 -11.48 -13.42
CA ALA A 70 23.09 -11.22 -13.75
C ALA A 70 23.36 -11.24 -15.27
N HIS A 71 22.86 -12.24 -15.99
CA HIS A 71 22.96 -12.33 -17.44
C HIS A 71 22.28 -11.14 -18.13
N THR A 72 21.11 -10.72 -17.64
CA THR A 72 20.41 -9.57 -18.23
C THR A 72 21.16 -8.26 -17.99
N LEU A 73 21.74 -8.08 -16.79
CA LEU A 73 22.57 -6.91 -16.49
C LEU A 73 23.80 -6.84 -17.39
N VAL A 74 24.50 -7.96 -17.59
CA VAL A 74 25.67 -8.03 -18.49
C VAL A 74 25.25 -7.75 -19.94
N ALA A 75 24.18 -8.39 -20.43
CA ALA A 75 23.68 -8.15 -21.78
C ALA A 75 23.30 -6.68 -22.00
N THR A 76 22.62 -6.06 -21.04
CA THR A 76 22.22 -4.64 -21.09
C THR A 76 23.43 -3.71 -21.06
N ALA A 77 24.45 -4.02 -20.27
CA ALA A 77 25.67 -3.23 -20.19
C ALA A 77 26.51 -3.30 -21.48
N LEU A 78 26.49 -4.45 -22.16
CA LEU A 78 27.29 -4.69 -23.37
C LEU A 78 26.57 -4.28 -24.67
N LEU A 79 25.24 -4.24 -24.68
CA LEU A 79 24.40 -3.88 -25.84
C LEU A 79 24.81 -2.56 -26.52
N PRO A 80 25.10 -1.45 -25.81
CA PRO A 80 25.55 -0.21 -26.43
C PRO A 80 26.89 -0.35 -27.15
N ALA A 81 27.79 -1.22 -26.66
CA ALA A 81 29.11 -1.43 -27.21
C ALA A 81 29.09 -2.37 -28.43
N THR A 82 28.21 -3.36 -28.43
CA THR A 82 28.14 -4.38 -29.50
C THR A 82 27.13 -4.05 -30.59
N HIS A 83 26.07 -3.30 -30.27
CA HIS A 83 24.99 -2.97 -31.21
C HIS A 83 24.49 -1.52 -31.04
N PRO A 84 25.32 -0.51 -31.36
CA PRO A 84 24.97 0.90 -31.17
C PRO A 84 23.73 1.32 -31.98
N ALA A 85 23.50 0.73 -33.16
CA ALA A 85 22.31 0.98 -33.97
C ALA A 85 21.03 0.41 -33.34
N VAL A 86 21.10 -0.73 -32.65
CA VAL A 86 19.96 -1.31 -31.93
C VAL A 86 19.65 -0.51 -30.67
N ALA A 87 20.70 -0.08 -29.96
CA ALA A 87 20.55 0.83 -28.81
C ALA A 87 19.94 2.18 -29.23
N ALA A 88 20.40 2.75 -30.35
CA ALA A 88 19.84 3.99 -30.91
C ALA A 88 18.40 3.80 -31.40
N ALA A 89 18.07 2.69 -32.06
CA ALA A 89 16.72 2.38 -32.51
C ALA A 89 15.76 2.12 -31.34
N ALA A 90 16.21 1.45 -30.27
CA ALA A 90 15.43 1.26 -29.05
C ALA A 90 15.18 2.60 -28.33
N ALA A 91 16.15 3.51 -28.34
CA ALA A 91 15.99 4.87 -27.82
C ALA A 91 15.07 5.74 -28.70
N ALA A 92 15.11 5.56 -30.03
CA ALA A 92 14.38 6.38 -31.01
C ALA A 92 12.95 5.89 -31.30
N SER A 93 12.67 4.59 -31.22
CA SER A 93 11.35 3.97 -31.49
C SER A 93 10.35 4.14 -30.34
N ALA A 94 10.64 5.01 -29.38
CA ALA A 94 9.87 5.22 -28.18
C ALA A 94 8.87 6.36 -28.35
N THR A 95 7.84 6.16 -29.17
CA THR A 95 6.55 6.77 -28.84
C THR A 95 6.17 6.19 -27.48
N ILE A 96 6.37 6.97 -26.43
CA ILE A 96 5.95 6.63 -25.07
C ILE A 96 4.45 6.38 -25.21
N PRO A 97 3.96 5.13 -25.06
CA PRO A 97 2.53 4.91 -25.06
C PRO A 97 2.00 5.76 -23.93
N THR A 98 1.07 6.65 -24.23
CA THR A 98 0.29 7.32 -23.21
C THR A 98 -0.41 6.20 -22.47
N LEU A 99 0.14 5.77 -21.33
CA LEU A 99 -0.62 5.01 -20.37
C LEU A 99 -1.83 5.90 -20.10
N GLN A 100 -3.03 5.39 -20.42
CA GLN A 100 -4.30 6.09 -20.18
C GLN A 100 -4.27 6.78 -18.79
N PRO A 101 -4.96 7.92 -18.61
CA PRO A 101 -4.74 8.83 -17.48
C PRO A 101 -5.05 8.29 -16.07
N GLU A 102 -5.29 6.99 -15.89
CA GLU A 102 -6.05 6.41 -14.78
C GLU A 102 -5.29 5.38 -13.94
N PHE A 103 -3.97 5.29 -14.09
CA PHE A 103 -3.19 4.38 -13.27
C PHE A 103 -3.07 4.89 -11.82
N GLU A 104 -3.58 4.10 -10.87
CA GLU A 104 -3.38 4.22 -9.41
C GLU A 104 -1.91 4.42 -9.00
N VAL A 105 -0.97 4.08 -9.88
CA VAL A 105 0.47 4.33 -9.71
C VAL A 105 0.75 5.83 -9.52
N ARG A 106 0.04 6.75 -10.20
CA ARG A 106 0.18 8.19 -9.95
C ARG A 106 -0.13 8.53 -8.50
N SER A 107 -1.20 7.98 -7.94
CA SER A 107 -1.58 8.19 -6.53
C SER A 107 -0.50 7.72 -5.55
N PHE A 108 0.28 6.69 -5.92
CA PHE A 108 1.44 6.23 -5.15
C PHE A 108 2.67 7.15 -5.35
N GLU A 109 2.98 7.53 -6.60
CA GLU A 109 4.08 8.44 -6.95
C GLU A 109 3.91 9.85 -6.36
N LEU A 110 2.67 10.33 -6.23
CA LEU A 110 2.37 11.64 -5.66
C LEU A 110 2.73 11.73 -4.18
N CYS A 111 2.58 10.63 -3.45
CA CYS A 111 3.01 10.56 -2.06
C CYS A 111 4.50 10.32 -1.89
N THR A 112 5.20 9.77 -2.90
CA THR A 112 6.65 9.54 -2.82
C THR A 112 7.48 10.66 -3.47
N GLY A 113 6.87 11.48 -4.33
CA GLY A 113 7.49 12.63 -5.00
C GLY A 113 7.60 13.91 -4.19
N GLY A 114 7.56 13.83 -2.84
CA GLY A 114 7.77 14.98 -1.95
C GLY A 114 6.58 15.92 -1.77
N ARG A 115 5.37 15.53 -2.19
CA ARG A 115 4.12 16.29 -1.98
C ARG A 115 3.31 15.80 -0.78
N GLU A 116 4.01 15.31 0.22
CA GLU A 116 3.40 14.87 1.48
C GLU A 116 2.91 16.11 2.24
N LEU A 117 1.60 16.20 2.43
CA LEU A 117 1.00 17.25 3.25
C LEU A 117 1.11 16.90 4.74
N THR A 118 1.05 15.61 5.05
CA THR A 118 1.24 15.08 6.40
C THR A 118 1.77 13.66 6.32
N ASP A 119 2.75 13.34 7.17
CA ASP A 119 3.27 12.00 7.37
C ASP A 119 3.40 11.70 8.87
N LEU A 120 2.47 10.91 9.38
CA LEU A 120 2.43 10.46 10.76
C LEU A 120 2.90 9.02 10.82
N ASN A 121 4.09 8.81 11.37
CA ASN A 121 4.63 7.48 11.63
C ASN A 121 5.22 7.43 13.05
N PHE A 122 5.31 6.23 13.60
CA PHE A 122 6.14 6.00 14.78
C PHE A 122 7.59 6.14 14.32
N GLY A 123 8.21 7.27 14.64
CA GLY A 123 9.59 7.58 14.30
C GLY A 123 10.53 6.50 14.82
N CYS A 124 10.78 5.52 13.98
CA CYS A 124 11.67 4.41 14.22
C CYS A 124 12.65 4.41 13.06
N ASP A 125 13.80 5.02 13.29
CA ASP A 125 14.91 4.91 12.37
C ASP A 125 15.36 3.45 12.37
N LEU A 126 14.92 2.67 11.39
CA LEU A 126 15.31 1.26 11.25
C LEU A 126 16.83 1.09 11.08
N ALA A 127 17.56 2.15 10.69
CA ALA A 127 19.02 2.13 10.64
C ALA A 127 19.66 2.18 12.04
N ARG A 128 18.92 2.65 13.06
CA ARG A 128 19.34 2.69 14.46
C ARG A 128 18.53 1.66 15.24
N ILE A 129 19.11 0.47 15.40
CA ILE A 129 18.55 -0.80 15.93
C ILE A 129 17.90 -0.72 17.35
N SER A 130 17.63 0.45 17.93
CA SER A 130 16.98 0.58 19.24
C SER A 130 15.72 1.45 19.21
N CYS A 131 14.62 0.91 18.69
CA CYS A 131 13.28 1.42 19.00
C CYS A 131 12.80 0.97 20.38
N LYS A 132 13.59 1.25 21.43
CA LYS A 132 13.22 0.82 22.79
C LYS A 132 12.04 1.61 23.37
N ASN A 133 11.78 2.81 22.84
CA ASN A 133 10.60 3.62 23.18
C ASN A 133 10.30 4.51 21.96
N PRO A 134 9.40 4.12 21.04
CA PRO A 134 9.04 5.01 19.95
C PRO A 134 8.30 6.20 20.57
N GLU A 135 8.96 7.36 20.67
CA GLU A 135 8.29 8.58 21.07
C GLU A 135 7.32 8.98 19.94
N PRO A 136 5.99 8.94 20.16
CA PRO A 136 5.04 9.26 19.11
C PRO A 136 4.94 10.78 18.88
N LYS A 137 6.02 11.56 19.09
CA LYS A 137 5.99 13.03 19.03
C LYS A 137 5.33 13.56 17.75
N ARG A 138 5.49 12.85 16.62
CA ARG A 138 4.84 13.16 15.35
C ARG A 138 3.56 12.37 15.05
N PHE A 139 3.29 11.27 15.76
CA PHE A 139 2.10 10.43 15.55
C PHE A 139 1.21 10.38 16.79
N ARG A 140 0.99 11.55 17.40
CA ARG A 140 0.17 11.71 18.60
C ARG A 140 -1.28 11.96 18.21
N PRO A 141 -2.24 11.17 18.74
CA PRO A 141 -3.65 11.39 18.44
C PRO A 141 -4.15 12.64 19.16
N VAL A 142 -5.07 13.36 18.50
CA VAL A 142 -5.83 14.46 19.13
C VAL A 142 -6.97 13.93 20.01
N ALA A 143 -7.42 12.70 19.76
CA ALA A 143 -8.33 11.97 20.63
C ALA A 143 -8.06 10.47 20.53
N ASN A 144 -8.11 9.76 21.66
CA ASN A 144 -7.90 8.32 21.71
C ASN A 144 -8.79 7.68 22.78
N SER A 145 -9.63 6.74 22.37
CA SER A 145 -10.37 5.82 23.21
C SER A 145 -9.97 4.38 22.87
N GLY A 146 -9.22 3.72 23.76
CA GLY A 146 -8.96 2.28 23.67
C GLY A 146 -7.91 1.83 22.65
N TRP A 147 -7.18 2.75 22.00
CA TRP A 147 -6.00 2.41 21.20
C TRP A 147 -4.73 2.55 22.02
N VAL A 148 -3.80 1.62 21.86
CA VAL A 148 -2.53 1.59 22.59
C VAL A 148 -1.38 1.70 21.60
N ALA A 149 -0.43 2.60 21.87
CA ALA A 149 0.83 2.65 21.14
C ALA A 149 1.68 1.44 21.56
N GLY A 150 2.15 0.65 20.60
CA GLY A 150 2.91 -0.54 20.91
C GLY A 150 3.50 -1.21 19.69
N HIS A 151 4.02 -2.42 19.92
CA HIS A 151 4.64 -3.25 18.90
C HIS A 151 3.86 -4.56 18.80
N ASP A 152 3.38 -4.91 17.61
CA ASP A 152 2.86 -6.27 17.37
C ASP A 152 4.01 -7.28 17.34
N ARG A 153 5.19 -6.84 16.88
CA ARG A 153 6.46 -7.56 16.90
C ARG A 153 7.61 -6.58 17.13
N PRO A 154 8.76 -7.03 17.68
CA PRO A 154 9.94 -6.19 17.82
C PRO A 154 10.27 -5.44 16.52
N GLY A 155 10.51 -4.12 16.62
CA GLY A 155 10.82 -3.26 15.47
C GLY A 155 9.64 -2.87 14.57
N LYS A 156 8.40 -3.31 14.88
CA LYS A 156 7.19 -2.93 14.14
C LYS A 156 6.22 -2.13 15.02
N PRO A 157 6.49 -0.83 15.28
CA PRO A 157 5.58 -0.01 16.08
C PRO A 157 4.24 0.24 15.36
N GLY A 158 3.22 0.63 16.10
CA GLY A 158 1.91 1.03 15.60
C GLY A 158 0.90 1.34 16.71
N TRP A 159 -0.24 1.89 16.31
CA TRP A 159 -1.43 2.01 17.15
C TRP A 159 -2.24 0.72 17.05
N LEU A 160 -2.48 0.09 18.19
CA LEU A 160 -3.15 -1.20 18.32
C LEU A 160 -4.52 -0.99 18.97
N ALA A 161 -5.58 -1.45 18.32
CA ALA A 161 -6.91 -1.57 18.90
C ALA A 161 -7.24 -3.03 19.21
N ASN A 162 -8.00 -3.23 20.28
CA ASN A 162 -8.60 -4.50 20.64
C ASN A 162 -10.00 -4.28 21.22
N ASN A 163 -10.97 -5.07 20.78
CA ASN A 163 -12.35 -5.06 21.28
C ASN A 163 -12.49 -5.56 22.74
N SER A 164 -11.45 -6.14 23.34
CA SER A 164 -11.52 -6.70 24.70
C SER A 164 -11.89 -5.69 25.79
N GLY A 165 -11.71 -4.38 25.55
CA GLY A 165 -12.05 -3.31 26.49
C GLY A 165 -13.41 -2.63 26.27
N VAL A 166 -14.12 -2.95 25.18
CA VAL A 166 -15.34 -2.21 24.77
C VAL A 166 -16.49 -2.30 25.76
N ARG A 167 -16.56 -3.41 26.49
CA ARG A 167 -17.59 -3.61 27.52
C ARG A 167 -17.45 -2.63 28.70
N ALA A 168 -16.27 -2.06 28.94
CA ALA A 168 -16.06 -1.16 30.07
C ALA A 168 -16.30 0.33 29.73
N SER A 169 -16.16 0.73 28.45
CA SER A 169 -16.18 2.13 28.03
C SER A 169 -17.44 2.57 27.27
N GLY A 170 -18.39 1.67 27.02
CA GLY A 170 -19.67 2.01 26.38
C GLY A 170 -19.59 2.39 24.89
N GLY A 171 -18.44 2.17 24.24
CA GLY A 171 -18.24 2.52 22.83
C GLY A 171 -17.06 1.78 22.20
N MET A 172 -17.05 1.70 20.87
CA MET A 172 -15.96 1.07 20.12
C MET A 172 -14.65 1.89 20.22
N PRO A 173 -13.47 1.25 20.21
CA PRO A 173 -12.21 1.95 20.30
C PRO A 173 -12.00 2.86 19.10
N ARG A 174 -11.70 4.13 19.34
CA ARG A 174 -11.53 5.16 18.31
C ARG A 174 -10.26 5.96 18.53
N ILE A 175 -9.51 6.22 17.47
CA ILE A 175 -8.36 7.10 17.49
C ILE A 175 -8.50 8.17 16.42
N SER A 176 -8.04 9.38 16.71
CA SER A 176 -8.20 10.53 15.82
C SER A 176 -6.89 11.29 15.68
N PHE A 177 -6.59 11.75 14.47
CA PHE A 177 -5.37 12.48 14.15
C PHE A 177 -5.68 13.72 13.33
N GLU A 178 -4.92 14.79 13.53
CA GLU A 178 -4.92 15.92 12.61
C GLU A 178 -4.05 15.61 11.40
N ILE A 179 -4.58 15.88 10.22
CA ILE A 179 -3.88 15.77 8.94
C ILE A 179 -4.15 17.01 8.10
N ARG A 180 -3.22 17.38 7.23
CA ARG A 180 -3.47 18.36 6.17
C ARG A 180 -3.93 17.63 4.91
N ALA A 181 -5.09 17.97 4.39
CA ALA A 181 -5.65 17.29 3.23
C ALA A 181 -6.40 18.25 2.31
N SER A 182 -6.27 18.03 1.00
CA SER A 182 -7.08 18.66 -0.05
C SER A 182 -8.31 17.79 -0.32
N VAL A 183 -9.50 18.37 -0.32
CA VAL A 183 -10.73 17.59 -0.56
C VAL A 183 -10.84 17.15 -2.02
N GLN A 184 -10.49 18.02 -2.96
CA GLN A 184 -10.63 17.75 -4.40
C GLN A 184 -9.59 16.74 -4.90
N HIS A 185 -8.35 16.90 -4.44
CA HIS A 185 -7.20 16.21 -5.00
C HIS A 185 -6.47 15.31 -4.00
N GLY A 186 -6.91 15.30 -2.74
CA GLY A 186 -6.22 14.58 -1.69
C GLY A 186 -6.46 13.09 -1.69
N VAL A 187 -5.42 12.35 -1.30
CA VAL A 187 -5.48 10.92 -0.98
C VAL A 187 -4.93 10.72 0.43
N LEU A 188 -5.65 9.95 1.25
CA LEU A 188 -5.19 9.46 2.54
C LEU A 188 -4.66 8.04 2.37
N LEU A 189 -3.40 7.83 2.73
CA LEU A 189 -2.77 6.52 2.83
C LEU A 189 -2.83 6.04 4.28
N LEU A 190 -3.44 4.88 4.48
CA LEU A 190 -3.50 4.19 5.75
C LEU A 190 -2.69 2.90 5.68
N GLU A 191 -1.49 2.91 6.25
CA GLU A 191 -0.67 1.71 6.39
C GLU A 191 -1.12 0.92 7.61
N ARG A 192 -1.48 -0.35 7.39
CA ARG A 192 -2.02 -1.25 8.41
C ARG A 192 -1.42 -2.63 8.32
N LEU A 193 -1.52 -3.39 9.39
CA LEU A 193 -1.26 -4.82 9.34
C LEU A 193 -2.49 -5.54 8.78
N ARG A 194 -2.32 -6.27 7.69
CA ARG A 194 -3.27 -7.33 7.31
C ARG A 194 -2.74 -8.68 7.73
N SER A 195 -3.61 -9.55 8.24
CA SER A 195 -3.23 -10.88 8.72
C SER A 195 -4.31 -11.93 8.47
N TYR A 196 -3.90 -13.20 8.28
CA TYR A 196 -4.81 -14.36 8.25
C TYR A 196 -5.50 -14.67 9.56
N ASP A 197 -5.03 -14.06 10.64
CA ASP A 197 -5.62 -14.21 11.94
C ASP A 197 -7.11 -13.83 11.90
N GLN A 198 -7.97 -14.78 12.26
CA GLN A 198 -9.43 -14.61 12.19
C GLN A 198 -9.94 -13.54 13.15
N SER A 199 -9.13 -13.18 14.16
CA SER A 199 -9.41 -12.11 15.09
C SER A 199 -9.10 -10.71 14.51
N MET A 200 -8.57 -10.59 13.29
CA MET A 200 -8.44 -9.27 12.68
C MET A 200 -9.81 -8.69 12.34
N GLY A 201 -10.06 -7.50 12.90
CA GLY A 201 -11.28 -6.75 12.69
C GLY A 201 -11.23 -5.84 11.47
N ARG A 202 -12.29 -5.04 11.32
CA ARG A 202 -12.37 -3.93 10.37
C ARG A 202 -12.29 -2.62 11.12
N VAL A 203 -11.89 -1.55 10.44
CA VAL A 203 -12.06 -0.18 10.93
C VAL A 203 -12.93 0.62 9.99
N ARG A 204 -13.64 1.60 10.54
CA ARG A 204 -14.30 2.65 9.80
C ARG A 204 -13.41 3.88 9.85
N VAL A 205 -13.14 4.46 8.67
CA VAL A 205 -12.31 5.66 8.53
C VAL A 205 -13.15 6.78 7.95
N TRP A 206 -13.17 7.95 8.59
CA TRP A 206 -13.87 9.14 8.10
C TRP A 206 -13.12 10.42 8.47
N LEU A 207 -13.56 11.55 7.90
CA LEU A 207 -13.02 12.88 8.19
C LEU A 207 -14.02 13.73 8.95
N ASP A 208 -13.51 14.52 9.89
CA ASP A 208 -14.23 15.47 10.70
C ASP A 208 -15.51 14.86 11.31
N GLY A 209 -16.65 15.56 11.22
CA GLY A 209 -17.94 15.08 11.70
C GLY A 209 -18.66 14.09 10.78
N ASP A 210 -18.07 13.69 9.64
CA ASP A 210 -18.78 13.01 8.55
C ASP A 210 -18.78 11.47 8.67
N SER A 211 -19.12 10.93 9.85
CA SER A 211 -19.11 9.46 10.10
C SER A 211 -20.03 8.65 9.17
N GLY A 212 -21.05 9.29 8.59
CA GLY A 212 -21.92 8.69 7.55
C GLY A 212 -21.23 8.44 6.21
N ARG A 213 -20.02 8.96 6.00
CA ARG A 213 -19.16 8.76 4.82
C ARG A 213 -17.98 7.84 5.11
N ALA A 214 -18.03 7.12 6.22
CA ALA A 214 -16.93 6.26 6.61
C ALA A 214 -16.70 5.14 5.59
N ILE A 215 -15.43 4.93 5.23
CA ILE A 215 -15.00 3.79 4.42
C ILE A 215 -14.53 2.68 5.37
N GLU A 216 -14.98 1.45 5.12
CA GLU A 216 -14.50 0.28 5.84
C GLU A 216 -13.16 -0.20 5.29
N VAL A 217 -12.24 -0.50 6.20
CA VAL A 217 -10.92 -1.02 5.88
C VAL A 217 -10.70 -2.32 6.64
N ASP A 218 -10.52 -3.43 5.92
CA ASP A 218 -10.37 -4.76 6.50
C ASP A 218 -8.92 -5.06 6.90
N GLY A 219 -8.73 -5.52 8.14
CA GLY A 219 -7.47 -6.03 8.66
C GLY A 219 -7.28 -7.53 8.40
N ARG A 220 -8.33 -8.26 8.02
CA ARG A 220 -8.23 -9.68 7.68
C ARG A 220 -7.67 -9.88 6.28
N TRP A 221 -6.85 -10.91 6.14
CA TRP A 221 -6.34 -11.41 4.87
C TRP A 221 -6.71 -12.89 4.70
N SER A 222 -7.06 -13.31 3.50
CA SER A 222 -7.13 -14.73 3.13
C SER A 222 -5.75 -15.37 2.85
N SER A 223 -4.64 -14.62 2.88
CA SER A 223 -3.30 -15.13 2.57
C SER A 223 -2.61 -15.66 3.82
N HIS A 224 -1.81 -16.72 3.68
CA HIS A 224 -1.06 -17.39 4.75
C HIS A 224 0.07 -16.56 5.39
N SER A 225 0.12 -15.25 5.16
CA SER A 225 1.12 -14.34 5.74
C SER A 225 0.47 -13.06 6.25
N SER A 226 1.08 -12.46 7.28
CA SER A 226 0.74 -11.11 7.72
C SER A 226 1.71 -10.12 7.08
N GLN A 227 1.21 -9.07 6.45
CA GLN A 227 2.04 -8.04 5.82
C GLN A 227 1.48 -6.65 6.10
N LEU A 228 2.35 -5.65 6.00
CA LEU A 228 1.92 -4.26 5.97
C LEU A 228 1.28 -4.00 4.60
N GLU A 229 0.07 -3.46 4.61
CA GLU A 229 -0.66 -3.07 3.41
C GLU A 229 -1.11 -1.62 3.56
N THR A 230 -1.11 -0.87 2.46
CA THR A 230 -1.57 0.51 2.43
C THR A 230 -2.95 0.56 1.78
N ALA A 231 -3.96 1.03 2.51
CA ALA A 231 -5.23 1.46 1.90
C ALA A 231 -5.07 2.88 1.36
N MET A 232 -5.56 3.10 0.14
CA MET A 232 -5.64 4.42 -0.48
C MET A 232 -7.09 4.89 -0.42
N LEU A 233 -7.33 5.98 0.31
CA LEU A 233 -8.67 6.50 0.56
C LEU A 233 -8.78 7.89 -0.04
N PRO A 234 -9.53 8.08 -1.15
CA PRO A 234 -9.74 9.40 -1.72
C PRO A 234 -10.42 10.32 -0.70
N VAL A 235 -9.84 11.50 -0.42
CA VAL A 235 -10.33 12.41 0.62
C VAL A 235 -11.77 12.86 0.31
N ARG A 236 -12.09 13.08 -0.97
CA ARG A 236 -13.46 13.42 -1.44
C ARG A 236 -14.52 12.38 -1.06
N GLU A 237 -14.14 11.11 -0.93
CA GLU A 237 -15.07 10.02 -0.60
C GLU A 237 -15.39 10.02 0.90
N LEU A 238 -14.36 10.29 1.72
CA LEU A 238 -14.46 10.46 3.17
C LEU A 238 -15.15 11.78 3.58
N CYS A 239 -15.20 12.76 2.68
CA CYS A 239 -15.72 14.11 2.92
C CYS A 239 -17.24 14.20 2.70
N GLY A 240 -17.98 14.51 3.76
CA GLY A 240 -19.42 14.76 3.76
C GLY A 240 -19.75 16.25 3.82
N ASN A 241 -20.85 16.59 4.50
CA ASN A 241 -21.36 17.95 4.53
C ASN A 241 -20.50 18.89 5.38
N THR A 242 -19.97 18.40 6.50
CA THR A 242 -19.15 19.23 7.40
C THR A 242 -17.83 19.58 6.72
N CYS A 243 -17.19 18.60 6.09
CA CYS A 243 -15.96 18.81 5.37
C CYS A 243 -16.13 19.73 4.14
N ARG A 244 -17.19 19.55 3.33
CA ARG A 244 -17.48 20.39 2.16
C ARG A 244 -17.80 21.85 2.51
N LYS A 245 -18.55 22.10 3.58
CA LYS A 245 -18.84 23.47 4.04
C LYS A 245 -17.56 24.21 4.41
N ALA A 246 -16.65 23.55 5.13
CA ALA A 246 -15.35 24.11 5.47
C ALA A 246 -14.45 24.34 4.23
N GLN A 247 -14.61 23.53 3.17
CA GLN A 247 -13.87 23.72 1.92
C GLN A 247 -14.39 24.94 1.13
N ALA A 248 -15.70 25.11 1.02
CA ALA A 248 -16.30 26.24 0.30
C ALA A 248 -15.83 27.60 0.83
N ALA A 249 -15.46 27.65 2.12
CA ALA A 249 -14.96 28.86 2.77
C ALA A 249 -13.47 29.17 2.48
N ALA A 250 -12.68 28.23 1.95
CA ALA A 250 -11.21 28.34 1.97
C ALA A 250 -10.51 28.15 0.61
N ALA A 251 -11.25 28.12 -0.50
CA ALA A 251 -10.72 27.85 -1.84
C ALA A 251 -9.87 26.56 -1.89
N SER A 252 -9.16 26.31 -2.99
CA SER A 252 -8.41 25.07 -3.31
C SER A 252 -7.20 24.76 -2.41
N VAL A 253 -7.12 25.32 -1.19
CA VAL A 253 -5.98 25.15 -0.28
C VAL A 253 -6.15 23.90 0.59
N PRO A 254 -5.08 23.09 0.79
CA PRO A 254 -5.11 22.00 1.75
C PRO A 254 -5.35 22.48 3.19
N GLN A 255 -6.40 21.93 3.82
CA GLN A 255 -6.85 22.31 5.16
C GLN A 255 -6.46 21.27 6.20
N THR A 256 -6.31 21.70 7.45
CA THR A 256 -6.22 20.78 8.58
C THR A 256 -7.59 20.13 8.81
N ARG A 257 -7.59 18.80 8.91
CA ARG A 257 -8.75 17.92 9.04
C ARG A 257 -8.47 16.90 10.12
N VAL A 258 -9.52 16.39 10.75
CA VAL A 258 -9.39 15.31 11.73
C VAL A 258 -9.80 13.99 11.07
N VAL A 259 -8.85 13.07 10.92
CA VAL A 259 -9.18 11.70 10.53
C VAL A 259 -9.52 10.88 11.76
N HIS A 260 -10.64 10.18 11.70
CA HIS A 260 -11.10 9.27 12.74
C HIS A 260 -11.01 7.83 12.24
N ILE A 261 -10.50 6.94 13.10
CA ILE A 261 -10.37 5.51 12.85
C ILE A 261 -11.02 4.79 14.03
N GLU A 262 -12.11 4.08 13.77
CA GLU A 262 -12.87 3.35 14.78
C GLU A 262 -12.92 1.87 14.44
N LEU A 263 -12.63 1.03 15.41
CA LEU A 263 -12.78 -0.41 15.25
C LEU A 263 -14.27 -0.74 15.04
N HIS A 264 -14.57 -1.56 14.04
CA HIS A 264 -15.91 -1.99 13.73
C HIS A 264 -16.05 -3.48 14.00
N ALA A 265 -16.94 -3.83 14.92
CA ALA A 265 -17.20 -5.22 15.27
C ALA A 265 -17.73 -5.95 14.03
N ARG A 266 -17.29 -7.19 13.80
CA ARG A 266 -18.02 -8.05 12.87
C ARG A 266 -19.38 -8.35 13.48
N GLN A 267 -20.44 -7.93 12.81
CA GLN A 267 -21.70 -8.65 12.92
C GLN A 267 -21.45 -10.02 12.28
N GLU A 268 -21.13 -11.01 13.10
CA GLU A 268 -21.24 -12.39 12.66
C GLU A 268 -22.68 -12.59 12.22
N ALA A 269 -22.87 -13.05 10.98
CA ALA A 269 -24.19 -13.36 10.46
C ALA A 269 -24.88 -14.27 11.47
N LYS A 270 -25.95 -13.78 12.10
CA LYS A 270 -26.82 -14.54 12.99
C LYS A 270 -27.40 -15.72 12.20
N GLY A 271 -26.72 -16.86 12.19
CA GLY A 271 -27.08 -17.96 11.30
C GLY A 271 -26.54 -19.34 11.66
N LEU A 272 -25.49 -19.46 12.48
CA LEU A 272 -25.08 -20.76 13.02
C LEU A 272 -24.91 -20.68 14.54
N ALA A 273 -25.77 -21.40 15.24
CA ALA A 273 -25.67 -21.64 16.67
C ALA A 273 -24.45 -22.54 16.95
N THR A 274 -23.25 -21.96 16.98
CA THR A 274 -22.07 -22.60 17.54
C THR A 274 -21.82 -22.06 18.94
N VAL A 275 -21.67 -23.00 19.87
CA VAL A 275 -21.45 -22.83 21.31
C VAL A 275 -20.47 -21.69 21.62
N PRO A 276 -20.80 -20.77 22.56
CA PRO A 276 -19.92 -19.67 22.93
C PRO A 276 -18.71 -20.20 23.68
N GLY A 277 -17.61 -20.43 22.96
CA GLY A 277 -16.29 -20.57 23.57
C GLY A 277 -15.77 -19.22 24.06
N PRO A 278 -14.90 -19.18 25.09
CA PRO A 278 -14.30 -17.95 25.64
C PRO A 278 -13.35 -17.19 24.69
N SER A 279 -13.33 -17.56 23.41
CA SER A 279 -12.53 -17.00 22.32
C SER A 279 -13.31 -16.06 21.38
N ALA A 280 -14.61 -15.83 21.65
CA ALA A 280 -15.46 -14.98 20.82
C ALA A 280 -15.02 -13.50 20.83
N LEU A 281 -14.55 -13.05 19.66
CA LEU A 281 -14.37 -11.65 19.25
C LEU A 281 -13.25 -10.87 19.94
N ARG A 282 -12.00 -11.18 19.60
CA ARG A 282 -10.90 -10.22 19.75
C ARG A 282 -10.67 -9.48 18.45
N ASP A 283 -11.60 -8.63 18.01
CA ASP A 283 -11.36 -7.77 16.85
C ASP A 283 -10.11 -6.91 17.13
N ARG A 284 -9.02 -7.21 16.43
CA ARG A 284 -7.75 -6.48 16.52
C ARG A 284 -7.49 -5.74 15.23
N PHE A 285 -6.87 -4.57 15.37
CA PHE A 285 -6.42 -3.80 14.23
C PHE A 285 -5.14 -3.05 14.57
N LYS A 286 -4.24 -2.91 13.59
CA LYS A 286 -3.01 -2.14 13.73
C LYS A 286 -2.91 -1.10 12.64
N VAL A 287 -2.67 0.14 13.04
CA VAL A 287 -2.27 1.25 12.17
C VAL A 287 -0.79 1.52 12.39
N SER A 288 0.02 1.50 11.34
CA SER A 288 1.46 1.75 11.43
C SER A 288 1.83 3.16 10.97
N ARG A 289 1.09 3.71 10.00
CA ARG A 289 1.37 5.02 9.41
C ARG A 289 0.09 5.63 8.81
N LEU A 290 0.00 6.95 8.89
CA LEU A 290 -0.98 7.75 8.15
C LEU A 290 -0.23 8.77 7.32
N ARG A 291 -0.59 8.89 6.04
CA ARG A 291 -0.03 9.92 5.16
C ARG A 291 -1.13 10.57 4.35
N SER A 292 -1.07 11.87 4.15
CA SER A 292 -1.94 12.58 3.22
C SER A 292 -1.11 13.29 2.16
N CYS A 293 -1.60 13.25 0.92
CA CYS A 293 -0.90 13.79 -0.24
C CYS A 293 -1.92 14.45 -1.16
N GLU A 294 -1.44 15.31 -2.07
CA GLU A 294 -2.29 16.00 -3.04
C GLU A 294 -1.91 15.68 -4.49
N ASN A 295 -2.92 15.31 -5.28
CA ASN A 295 -2.82 15.07 -6.70
C ASN A 295 -2.96 16.37 -7.49
N VAL A 296 -1.92 17.20 -7.50
CA VAL A 296 -1.91 18.42 -8.31
C VAL A 296 -1.81 18.02 -9.78
N THR A 297 -2.84 18.35 -10.55
CA THR A 297 -2.84 18.09 -11.98
C THR A 297 -1.78 18.95 -12.68
N THR A 298 -1.20 18.44 -13.78
CA THR A 298 -0.13 19.12 -14.52
C THR A 298 -0.53 20.51 -15.06
N SER A 299 -1.83 20.81 -15.15
CA SER A 299 -2.33 22.16 -15.47
C SER A 299 -2.02 23.18 -14.36
N ASP A 300 -2.07 22.78 -13.09
CA ASP A 300 -1.84 23.68 -11.97
C ASP A 300 -0.33 23.94 -11.74
N GLN A 301 0.53 22.97 -12.08
CA GLN A 301 1.99 23.14 -12.04
C GLN A 301 2.48 24.26 -12.96
N ARG A 302 1.90 24.41 -14.15
CA ARG A 302 2.28 25.50 -15.07
C ARG A 302 1.93 26.88 -14.51
N SER A 303 0.91 26.99 -13.65
CA SER A 303 0.57 28.26 -13.00
C SER A 303 1.55 28.62 -11.86
N LEU A 304 2.09 27.61 -11.19
CA LEU A 304 3.08 27.78 -10.11
C LEU A 304 4.47 28.09 -10.64
N GLU A 305 4.88 27.52 -11.78
CA GLU A 305 6.14 27.86 -12.43
C GLU A 305 6.10 29.23 -13.14
N GLY A 306 4.92 29.66 -13.61
CA GLY A 306 4.72 30.94 -14.29
C GLY A 306 4.79 32.19 -13.39
N THR A 307 4.67 32.02 -12.07
CA THR A 307 4.75 33.14 -11.11
C THR A 307 6.15 33.31 -10.49
N GLY A 308 7.10 32.42 -10.79
CA GLY A 308 8.45 32.39 -10.22
C GLY A 308 9.56 33.04 -11.06
N MET A 309 9.26 33.71 -12.19
CA MET A 309 10.26 34.39 -13.02
C MET A 309 9.89 35.87 -13.25
N ARG A 310 10.11 36.67 -12.20
CA ARG A 310 10.54 38.08 -12.33
C ARG A 310 11.56 38.35 -11.24
N ALA A 311 12.82 38.11 -11.57
CA ALA A 311 13.97 38.82 -11.03
C ALA A 311 14.52 39.67 -12.17
#